data_AF-A0A252B0U0-F1
#
_entry.id   AF-A0A252B0U0-F1
#
_cell.length_a   1.000
_cell.length_b   1.000
_cell.length_c   1.000
_cell.angle_alpha   90.00
_cell.angle_beta   90.00
_cell.angle_gamma   90.00
#
_symmetry.space_group_name_H-M   'P 1'
#
loop_
_entity.id
_entity.type
_entity.pdbx_description
1 polymer ?
#
loop_
_entity_poly.entity_id
_entity_poly.type
_entity_poly.pdbx_seq_one_letter_code
_entity_poly.pdbx_strand_id
1 'polypeptide(L)' 'MDRKGHVLSVTLASSSGHPLLDQEAVALPKRAQPLPIPPDSVAGDPITLTVPVEFYIHAGGN' A
#
# COMPACT_ATOMS: atom_id res chain seq x y z
N MET A 1 -2.52 -9.75 -2.10
CA MET A 1 -3.27 -10.01 -0.85
C MET A 1 -4.13 -11.24 -1.04
N ASP A 2 -4.54 -11.89 0.05
CA ASP A 2 -5.56 -12.95 0.02
C ASP A 2 -6.98 -12.37 -0.04
N ARG A 3 -7.98 -13.24 -0.19
CA ARG A 3 -9.41 -12.88 -0.21
C ARG A 3 -9.96 -12.37 1.13
N LYS A 4 -9.19 -12.46 2.21
CA LYS A 4 -9.55 -11.98 3.56
C LYS A 4 -8.91 -10.63 3.89
N GLY A 5 -8.17 -10.03 2.96
CA GLY A 5 -7.48 -8.75 3.15
C GLY A 5 -6.09 -8.87 3.78
N HIS A 6 -5.53 -10.07 3.93
CA HIS A 6 -4.15 -10.22 4.42
C HIS A 6 -3.14 -9.96 3.30
N VAL A 7 -2.13 -9.17 3.62
CA VAL A 7 -1.07 -8.80 2.69
C VAL A 7 -0.05 -9.94 2.62
N LEU A 8 0.13 -10.50 1.43
CA LEU A 8 1.10 -11.57 1.17
C LEU A 8 2.48 -11.01 0.82
N SER A 9 2.52 -9.92 0.06
CA SER A 9 3.74 -9.21 -0.33
C SER A 9 3.41 -7.75 -0.66
N VAL A 10 4.44 -6.90 -0.58
CA VAL A 10 4.38 -5.47 -0.96
C VAL A 10 5.67 -5.14 -1.69
N THR A 11 5.55 -4.48 -2.83
CA THR A 11 6.68 -3.98 -3.61
C THR A 11 6.38 -2.57 -4.07
N LEU A 12 7.43 -1.78 -4.30
CA LEU A 12 7.30 -0.42 -4.82
C LEU A 12 7.24 -0.49 -6.35
N ALA A 13 6.14 -0.01 -6.94
CA ALA A 13 5.97 0.02 -8.40
C ALA A 13 6.72 1.20 -9.05
N SER A 14 6.81 2.33 -8.35
CA SER A 14 7.54 3.53 -8.78
C SER A 14 8.05 4.29 -7.56
N SER A 15 9.27 4.82 -7.63
CA SER A 15 9.89 5.60 -6.54
C SER A 15 9.40 7.05 -6.56
N SER A 16 9.24 7.63 -5.38
CA SER A 16 8.98 9.07 -5.19
C SER A 16 10.23 9.94 -5.34
N GLY A 17 11.42 9.33 -5.47
CA GLY A 17 12.71 10.01 -5.37
C GLY A 17 13.16 10.32 -3.93
N HIS A 18 12.33 10.01 -2.93
CA HIS A 18 12.62 10.23 -1.50
C HIS A 18 12.71 8.89 -0.76
N PRO A 19 13.91 8.41 -0.39
CA PRO A 19 14.08 7.06 0.17
C PRO A 19 13.25 6.80 1.43
N LEU A 20 13.06 7.80 2.29
CA LEU A 20 12.23 7.66 3.49
C LEU A 20 10.75 7.47 3.17
N LEU A 21 10.23 8.17 2.17
CA LEU A 21 8.83 8.02 1.74
C LEU A 21 8.62 6.67 1.03
N ASP A 22 9.60 6.23 0.25
CA ASP A 22 9.57 4.92 -0.44
C ASP A 22 9.55 3.76 0.57
N GLN A 23 10.39 3.82 1.60
CA GLN A 23 10.39 2.83 2.68
C GLN A 23 9.05 2.80 3.40
N GLU A 24 8.51 3.98 3.70
CA GLU A 24 7.22 4.11 4.36
C GLU A 24 6.06 3.61 3.49
N ALA A 25 6.10 3.84 2.17
CA ALA A 25 5.10 3.34 1.22
C ALA A 25 5.01 1.81 1.21
N VAL A 26 6.14 1.12 1.38
CA VAL A 26 6.19 -0.35 1.47
C VAL A 26 5.78 -0.85 2.86
N ALA A 27 6.07 -0.09 3.92
CA ALA A 27 5.74 -0.45 5.30
C ALA A 27 4.25 -0.25 5.62
N LEU A 28 3.62 0.76 5.04
CA LEU A 28 2.24 1.17 5.33
C LEU A 28 1.21 0.03 5.17
N PRO A 29 1.17 -0.73 4.05
CA PRO A 29 0.17 -1.78 3.87
C PRO A 29 0.29 -2.90 4.90
N LYS A 30 1.51 -3.18 5.37
CA LYS A 30 1.74 -4.22 6.38
C LYS A 30 1.14 -3.83 7.74
N ARG A 31 1.23 -2.56 8.11
CA ARG A 31 0.67 -2.03 9.37
C ARG A 31 -0.84 -1.83 9.32
N ALA A 32 -1.39 -1.56 8.13
CA ALA A 32 -2.82 -1.37 7.92
C ALA A 32 -3.64 -2.68 7.85
N GLN A 33 -3.01 -3.84 8.09
CA GLN A 33 -3.69 -5.12 7.99
C GLN A 33 -4.75 -5.34 9.08
N PRO A 34 -5.84 -6.08 8.76
CA PRO A 34 -6.20 -6.54 7.42
C PRO A 34 -6.74 -5.38 6.57
N LEU A 35 -6.42 -5.40 5.27
CA LEU A 35 -6.97 -4.44 4.32
C LEU A 35 -8.47 -4.72 4.09
N PRO A 36 -9.24 -3.74 3.59
CA PRO A 36 -10.63 -3.97 3.21
C PRO A 36 -10.77 -5.17 2.28
N ILE A 37 -11.75 -6.02 2.55
CA ILE A 37 -12.00 -7.23 1.77
C ILE A 37 -12.36 -6.83 0.33
N PRO A 38 -11.65 -7.36 -0.68
CA PRO A 38 -11.97 -7.09 -2.08
C PRO A 38 -13.40 -7.56 -2.42
N PRO A 39 -14.18 -6.77 -3.18
CA PRO A 39 -15.51 -7.18 -3.59
C PRO A 39 -15.45 -8.39 -4.54
N ASP A 40 -16.55 -9.16 -4.59
CA ASP A 40 -16.64 -10.40 -5.39
C ASP A 40 -16.38 -10.19 -6.90
N SER A 41 -16.57 -8.96 -7.40
CA SER A 41 -16.28 -8.59 -8.79
C SER A 41 -14.79 -8.63 -9.13
N VAL A 42 -13.90 -8.56 -8.14
CA VAL A 42 -12.45 -8.71 -8.35
C VAL A 42 -12.13 -10.19 -8.44
N ALA A 43 -11.60 -10.66 -9.57
CA ALA A 43 -11.20 -12.04 -9.78
C ALA A 43 -9.77 -12.35 -9.27
N GLY A 44 -9.46 -13.63 -9.07
CA GLY A 44 -8.12 -14.12 -8.69
C GLY A 44 -7.93 -14.43 -7.20
N ASP A 45 -6.97 -15.31 -6.90
CA ASP A 45 -6.45 -15.61 -5.56
C ASP A 45 -5.03 -16.18 -5.71
N PRO A 46 -3.96 -15.43 -5.39
CA PRO A 46 -3.97 -14.13 -4.73
C PRO A 46 -4.38 -12.96 -5.65
N ILE A 47 -4.80 -11.86 -5.03
CA ILE A 47 -5.13 -10.61 -5.74
C ILE A 47 -3.91 -9.68 -5.74
N THR A 48 -3.54 -9.19 -6.92
CA THR A 48 -2.48 -8.19 -7.12
C THR A 48 -3.10 -6.84 -7.49
N LEU A 49 -2.77 -5.79 -6.76
CA LEU A 49 -3.29 -4.44 -6.94
C LEU A 49 -2.12 -3.46 -6.93
N THR A 50 -2.16 -2.48 -7.83
CA THR A 50 -1.27 -1.32 -7.81
C THR A 50 -2.12 -0.12 -7.43
N VAL A 51 -1.79 0.53 -6.31
CA VAL A 51 -2.49 1.72 -5.81
C VAL A 51 -1.49 2.86 -5.59
N PRO A 52 -1.87 4.12 -5.85
CA PRO A 52 -1.01 5.25 -5.53
C PRO A 52 -0.97 5.45 -4.00
N VAL A 53 0.21 5.79 -3.48
CA VAL A 53 0.40 6.27 -2.10
C VAL A 53 0.84 7.73 -2.17
N GLU A 54 0.05 8.61 -1.59
CA GLU A 54 0.31 10.05 -1.59
C GLU A 54 0.80 10.51 -0.22
N PHE A 55 1.92 11.23 -0.20
CA PHE A 55 2.45 11.87 1.00
C PHE A 55 2.35 13.39 0.86
N TYR A 56 1.92 14.04 1.94
CA TYR A 56 1.82 15.50 2.01
C TYR A 56 2.78 16.02 3.08
N ILE A 57 3.87 16.66 2.64
CA ILE A 57 4.84 17.27 3.55
C ILE A 57 4.39 18.69 3.84
N HIS A 58 4.11 18.97 5.11
CA HIS A 58 3.77 20.29 5.57
C HIS A 58 5.03 20.87 6.23
N ALA A 59 5.42 22.08 5.84
CA ALA A 59 6.43 22.82 6.61
C ALA A 59 5.83 23.06 8.01
N GLY A 60 6.56 22.66 9.06
CA GLY A 60 6.12 22.88 10.44
C GLY A 60 5.75 24.35 10.63
N GLY A 61 4.50 24.61 11.02
CA GLY A 61 4.00 25.95 11.27
C GLY A 61 4.82 26.61 12.38
N ASN A 62 5.20 27.86 12.15
CA ASN A 62 5.87 28.74 13.11
C ASN A 62 4.90 29.22 14.20
#